data_AF-A0A0N5AWN8-F1
#
_entry.id   AF-A0A0N5AWN8-F1
#
_cell.length_a   1.000
_cell.length_b   1.000
_cell.length_c   1.000
_cell.angle_alpha   90.00
_cell.angle_beta   90.00
_cell.angle_gamma   90.00
#
_symmetry.space_group_name_H-M   'P 1'
#
loop_
_entity.id
_entity.type
_entity.pdbx_description
1 polymer ?
#
loop_
_entity_poly.entity_id
_entity_poly.type
_entity_poly.pdbx_seq_one_letter_code
_entity_poly.pdbx_strand_id
1 'polypeptide(L)'
;MKVLILIAAVIQLTSASFLISPRLQKIQALNTLPVKAVSGTCDEANLRMCQRKFNEKLEISSDADFENVDILATDINEILLKQDVEQGLLKICLARSLFYQCLGSSYEPCMNRLHYLRAGQNLTAAITFVRLFRELEFMCNGGLLRYKALFKWMYCFVESVREWECIKKNQVEFSKETDKCYKTYEQEMVEHPEDLCTNAQHMMLCNRNPYQINCGKSVGWWGCESIRVSLDIDNHCPHLTCSYSLFPEGNKVAKSKRLRSKRDLFRSQNPQFMRPEKMNLLIQLGAKATERNKRRKRSVQDEE
;
A
#
# COMPACT_ATOMS: atom_id res chain seq x y z
N MET A 1 17.08 49.86 -59.02
CA MET A 1 18.07 49.61 -57.94
C MET A 1 17.39 49.98 -56.63
N LYS A 2 17.37 49.05 -55.64
CA LYS A 2 16.82 49.20 -54.28
C LYS A 2 15.28 49.13 -54.20
N VAL A 3 14.65 47.98 -53.93
CA VAL A 3 14.63 47.13 -52.70
C VAL A 3 13.57 47.62 -51.69
N LEU A 4 12.82 46.63 -51.17
CA LEU A 4 12.16 46.53 -49.85
C LEU A 4 10.61 46.61 -49.75
N ILE A 5 10.02 45.40 -49.76
CA ILE A 5 9.10 44.81 -48.77
C ILE A 5 7.83 45.59 -48.39
N LEU A 6 6.69 45.14 -48.95
CA LEU A 6 5.37 45.29 -48.33
C LEU A 6 5.07 44.02 -47.52
N ILE A 7 4.96 44.23 -46.20
CA ILE A 7 4.75 43.24 -45.15
C ILE A 7 3.32 42.69 -45.27
N ALA A 8 3.22 41.39 -45.48
CA ALA A 8 1.98 40.64 -45.31
C ALA A 8 1.60 40.64 -43.82
N ALA A 9 0.53 41.35 -43.50
CA ALA A 9 -0.19 41.19 -42.24
C ALA A 9 -0.92 39.84 -42.26
N VAL A 10 -0.21 38.78 -41.86
CA VAL A 10 -0.83 37.52 -41.44
C VAL A 10 -0.66 37.43 -39.93
N ILE A 11 -1.75 37.75 -39.25
CA ILE A 11 -1.93 37.52 -37.81
C ILE A 11 -1.86 35.99 -37.61
N GLN A 12 -0.67 35.48 -37.31
CA GLN A 12 -0.55 34.21 -36.61
C GLN A 12 -0.87 34.48 -35.15
N LEU A 13 -2.12 34.17 -34.79
CA LEU A 13 -2.49 33.73 -33.45
C LEU A 13 -1.65 32.48 -33.15
N THR A 14 -0.41 32.72 -32.71
CA THR A 14 0.36 31.69 -32.02
C THR A 14 -0.40 31.46 -30.72
N SER A 15 -0.99 30.27 -30.64
CA SER A 15 -1.39 29.65 -29.38
C SER A 15 -0.22 29.81 -28.42
N ALA A 16 -0.35 30.76 -27.49
CA ALA A 16 0.41 30.76 -26.27
C ALA A 16 0.02 29.47 -25.55
N SER A 17 0.73 28.38 -25.88
CA SER A 17 0.92 27.29 -24.96
C SER A 17 1.53 27.94 -23.73
N PHE A 18 0.68 28.32 -22.78
CA PHE A 18 1.09 28.60 -21.43
C PHE A 18 1.93 27.40 -21.02
N LEU A 19 3.25 27.62 -20.96
CA LEU A 19 4.16 26.77 -20.21
C LEU A 19 3.71 26.92 -18.76
N ILE A 20 2.66 26.19 -18.39
CA ILE A 20 2.34 25.94 -16.99
C ILE A 20 3.60 25.28 -16.47
N SER A 21 4.34 26.03 -15.66
CA SER A 21 5.56 25.52 -15.03
C SER A 21 5.23 24.16 -14.41
N PRO A 22 6.07 23.13 -14.55
CA PRO A 22 5.89 21.86 -13.86
C PRO A 22 5.68 22.03 -12.34
N ARG A 23 6.12 23.17 -11.79
CA ARG A 23 5.96 23.60 -10.40
C ARG A 23 4.51 23.98 -10.03
N LEU A 24 3.67 24.43 -10.97
CA LEU A 24 2.29 24.87 -10.74
C LEU A 24 1.30 23.69 -10.72
N GLN A 25 1.44 22.71 -11.62
CA GLN A 25 0.71 21.44 -11.53
C GLN A 25 1.00 20.71 -10.21
N LYS A 26 2.24 20.82 -9.71
CA LYS A 26 2.70 20.27 -8.43
C LYS A 26 1.96 20.85 -7.22
N ILE A 27 1.51 22.11 -7.28
CA ILE A 27 0.76 22.77 -6.19
C ILE A 27 -0.73 22.43 -6.25
N GLN A 28 -1.31 22.27 -7.45
CA GLN A 28 -2.71 21.84 -7.59
C GLN A 28 -2.93 20.42 -7.06
N ALA A 29 -2.00 19.49 -7.28
CA ALA A 29 -2.05 18.16 -6.68
C ALA A 29 -1.90 18.19 -5.14
N LEU A 30 -1.14 19.14 -4.59
CA LEU A 30 -1.05 19.35 -3.13
C LEU A 30 -2.37 19.86 -2.52
N ASN A 31 -3.20 20.56 -3.29
CA ASN A 31 -4.49 21.06 -2.82
C ASN A 31 -5.61 20.01 -2.89
N THR A 32 -5.44 18.96 -3.71
CA THR A 32 -6.42 17.87 -3.86
C THR A 32 -6.08 16.64 -3.02
N LEU A 33 -4.81 16.45 -2.65
CA LEU A 33 -4.42 15.37 -1.76
C LEU A 33 -4.83 15.68 -0.32
N PRO A 34 -5.62 14.80 0.31
CA PRO A 34 -6.00 15.02 1.69
C PRO A 34 -4.82 14.66 2.61
N VAL A 35 -4.03 15.67 2.99
CA VAL A 35 -2.88 15.49 3.88
C VAL A 35 -3.15 16.15 5.22
N LYS A 36 -3.00 15.39 6.31
CA LYS A 36 -3.10 15.94 7.66
C LYS A 36 -1.75 16.54 8.03
N ALA A 37 -1.74 17.83 8.39
CA ALA A 37 -0.55 18.47 8.93
C ALA A 37 -0.24 17.87 10.32
N VAL A 38 1.04 17.57 10.54
CA VAL A 38 1.56 17.16 11.85
C VAL A 38 2.21 18.38 12.52
N SER A 39 2.04 18.50 13.83
CA SER A 39 2.70 19.53 14.64
C SER A 39 4.21 19.28 14.72
N GLY A 40 5.02 20.31 14.46
CA GLY A 40 6.48 20.24 14.51
C GLY A 40 7.14 20.34 13.13
N THR A 41 8.46 20.32 13.11
CA THR A 41 9.27 20.38 11.88
C THR A 41 10.18 19.16 11.82
N CYS A 42 10.33 18.60 10.62
CA CYS A 42 11.36 17.59 10.38
C CYS A 42 12.74 18.27 10.38
N ASP A 43 13.65 17.78 11.20
CA ASP A 43 15.06 18.16 11.15
C ASP A 43 15.73 17.32 10.06
N GLU A 44 15.91 17.90 8.88
CA GLU A 44 16.47 17.21 7.71
C GLU A 44 17.92 16.75 7.93
N ALA A 45 18.71 17.51 8.69
CA ALA A 45 20.09 17.14 8.99
C ALA A 45 20.11 15.89 9.89
N ASN A 46 19.25 15.86 10.91
CA ASN A 46 19.07 14.69 11.75
C ASN A 46 18.50 13.51 10.96
N LEU A 47 17.50 13.72 10.09
CA LEU A 47 16.94 12.67 9.23
C LEU A 47 18.00 12.00 8.37
N ARG A 48 18.82 12.77 7.67
CA ARG A 48 19.91 12.22 6.82
C ARG A 48 20.94 11.47 7.65
N MET A 49 21.29 11.95 8.84
CA MET A 49 22.19 11.23 9.75
C MET A 49 21.57 9.89 10.21
N CYS A 50 20.30 9.91 10.64
CA CYS A 50 19.61 8.71 11.09
C CYS A 50 19.43 7.69 9.96
N GLN A 51 19.15 8.14 8.73
CA GLN A 51 19.08 7.29 7.55
C GLN A 51 20.43 6.62 7.26
N ARG A 52 21.55 7.36 7.33
CA ARG A 52 22.88 6.74 7.16
C ARG A 52 23.15 5.65 8.19
N LYS A 53 22.82 5.89 9.47
CA LYS A 53 22.95 4.87 10.53
C LYS A 53 22.05 3.66 10.29
N PHE A 54 20.85 3.88 9.75
CA PHE A 54 19.95 2.80 9.34
C PHE A 54 20.59 1.97 8.22
N ASN A 55 21.14 2.62 7.19
CA ASN A 55 21.78 1.94 6.07
C ASN A 55 23.04 1.17 6.51
N GLU A 56 23.88 1.78 7.35
CA GLU A 56 25.05 1.14 7.97
C GLU A 56 24.66 -0.10 8.76
N LYS A 57 23.56 -0.02 9.53
CA LYS A 57 23.09 -1.16 10.34
C LYS A 57 22.61 -2.34 9.49
N LEU A 58 22.09 -2.05 8.29
CA LEU A 58 21.63 -3.06 7.34
C LEU A 58 22.71 -3.53 6.36
N GLU A 59 23.84 -2.82 6.31
CA GLU A 59 24.91 -3.03 5.33
C GLU A 59 24.42 -2.80 3.89
N ILE A 60 23.57 -1.78 3.69
CA ILE A 60 23.02 -1.40 2.38
C ILE A 60 23.67 -0.10 1.88
N SER A 61 23.38 0.27 0.63
CA SER A 61 23.99 1.45 0.00
C SER A 61 23.76 2.73 0.82
N SER A 62 24.77 3.61 0.89
CA SER A 62 24.60 4.94 1.48
C SER A 62 23.58 5.80 0.71
N ASP A 63 23.38 5.48 -0.57
CA ASP A 63 22.49 6.21 -1.47
C ASP A 63 21.03 5.72 -1.34
N ALA A 64 20.79 4.64 -0.59
CA ALA A 64 19.46 4.12 -0.28
C ALA A 64 18.73 5.05 0.71
N ASP A 65 18.15 6.14 0.22
CA ASP A 65 17.50 7.16 1.04
C ASP A 65 16.17 7.65 0.44
N PHE A 66 15.65 8.76 0.94
CA PHE A 66 14.39 9.33 0.46
C PHE A 66 14.50 9.99 -0.93
N GLU A 67 15.71 10.22 -1.44
CA GLU A 67 15.95 10.69 -2.81
C GLU A 67 15.99 9.51 -3.78
N ASN A 68 16.52 8.36 -3.35
CA ASN A 68 16.55 7.13 -4.15
C ASN A 68 15.76 5.99 -3.48
N VAL A 69 14.46 6.23 -3.29
CA VAL A 69 13.55 5.31 -2.57
C VAL A 69 13.50 3.92 -3.20
N ASP A 70 13.66 3.81 -4.53
CA ASP A 70 13.64 2.52 -5.23
C ASP A 70 14.82 1.64 -4.82
N ILE A 71 16.01 2.24 -4.60
CA ILE A 71 17.20 1.52 -4.12
C ILE A 71 16.95 1.02 -2.70
N LEU A 72 16.44 1.90 -1.83
CA LEU A 72 16.10 1.55 -0.45
C LEU A 72 15.06 0.42 -0.36
N ALA A 73 13.99 0.50 -1.14
CA ALA A 73 12.96 -0.53 -1.18
C ALA A 73 13.50 -1.86 -1.73
N THR A 74 14.40 -1.83 -2.72
CA THR A 74 15.04 -3.03 -3.27
C THR A 74 15.94 -3.70 -2.24
N ASP A 75 16.81 -2.93 -1.59
CA ASP A 75 17.76 -3.44 -0.59
C ASP A 75 17.05 -4.06 0.63
N ILE A 76 16.00 -3.40 1.13
CA ILE A 76 15.18 -3.94 2.24
C ILE A 76 14.47 -5.23 1.83
N ASN A 77 13.86 -5.26 0.64
CA ASN A 77 13.20 -6.47 0.14
C ASN A 77 14.18 -7.61 -0.05
N GLU A 78 15.40 -7.32 -0.52
CA GLU A 78 16.45 -8.31 -0.65
C GLU A 78 16.80 -8.95 0.69
N ILE A 79 16.98 -8.13 1.75
CA ILE A 79 17.24 -8.62 3.10
C ILE A 79 16.07 -9.48 3.61
N LEU A 80 14.82 -9.02 3.44
CA LEU A 80 13.63 -9.76 3.91
C LEU A 80 13.44 -11.10 3.20
N LEU A 81 13.76 -11.18 1.90
CA LEU A 81 13.48 -12.36 1.08
C LEU A 81 14.62 -13.38 1.07
N LYS A 82 15.89 -12.94 1.13
CA LYS A 82 17.05 -13.83 1.03
C LYS A 82 17.51 -14.36 2.38
N GLN A 83 17.25 -13.64 3.48
CA GLN A 83 17.70 -14.02 4.81
C GLN A 83 16.62 -14.80 5.59
N ASP A 84 17.04 -15.42 6.68
CA ASP A 84 16.13 -16.02 7.66
C ASP A 84 15.48 -14.95 8.55
N VAL A 85 14.69 -15.38 9.54
CA VAL A 85 14.00 -14.46 10.45
C VAL A 85 15.00 -13.63 11.26
N GLU A 86 16.13 -14.20 11.67
CA GLU A 86 17.11 -13.54 12.53
C GLU A 86 17.93 -12.48 11.77
N GLN A 87 18.49 -12.87 10.61
CA GLN A 87 19.34 -12.01 9.79
C GLN A 87 18.54 -11.10 8.85
N GLY A 88 17.27 -11.43 8.59
CA GLY A 88 16.36 -10.62 7.79
C GLY A 88 15.47 -9.73 8.65
N LEU A 89 14.37 -10.32 9.14
CA LEU A 89 13.30 -9.59 9.81
C LEU A 89 13.79 -8.91 11.12
N LEU A 90 14.46 -9.64 12.01
CA LEU A 90 14.92 -9.08 13.28
C LEU A 90 16.02 -8.03 13.09
N LYS A 91 16.94 -8.23 12.13
CA LYS A 91 17.95 -7.23 11.76
C LYS A 91 17.31 -5.92 11.32
N ILE A 92 16.32 -5.99 10.43
CA ILE A 92 15.55 -4.83 9.97
C ILE A 92 14.79 -4.17 11.11
N CYS A 93 14.17 -4.95 11.98
CA CYS A 93 13.44 -4.39 13.11
C CYS A 93 14.35 -3.67 14.09
N LEU A 94 15.53 -4.21 14.37
CA LEU A 94 16.54 -3.51 15.17
C LEU A 94 16.98 -2.20 14.50
N ALA A 95 17.30 -2.21 13.20
CA ALA A 95 17.69 -1.02 12.47
C ALA A 95 16.57 0.04 12.49
N ARG A 96 15.31 -0.35 12.28
CA ARG A 96 14.16 0.54 12.32
C ARG A 96 13.92 1.12 13.71
N SER A 97 14.06 0.32 14.77
CA SER A 97 13.96 0.82 16.15
C SER A 97 15.03 1.86 16.46
N LEU A 98 16.27 1.64 16.01
CA LEU A 98 17.35 2.61 16.15
C LEU A 98 17.10 3.88 15.35
N PHE A 99 16.55 3.75 14.13
CA PHE A 99 16.15 4.89 13.30
C PHE A 99 15.07 5.75 13.98
N TYR A 100 14.02 5.11 14.53
CA TYR A 100 12.98 5.78 15.30
C TYR A 100 13.56 6.51 16.52
N GLN A 101 14.42 5.84 17.30
CA GLN A 101 15.08 6.43 18.47
C GLN A 101 15.99 7.61 18.11
N CYS A 102 16.70 7.52 16.98
CA CYS A 102 17.59 8.57 16.49
C CYS A 102 16.82 9.85 16.11
N LEU A 103 15.65 9.69 15.47
CA LEU A 103 14.79 10.82 15.12
C LEU A 103 14.03 11.40 16.31
N GLY A 104 13.66 10.57 17.28
CA GLY A 104 12.95 11.00 18.49
C GLY A 104 11.67 11.77 18.14
N SER A 105 11.52 12.98 18.68
CA SER A 105 10.36 13.85 18.45
C SER A 105 10.19 14.30 16.99
N SER A 106 11.24 14.23 16.17
CA SER A 106 11.17 14.58 14.75
C SER A 106 10.63 13.46 13.88
N TYR A 107 10.42 12.24 14.41
CA TYR A 107 9.96 11.09 13.62
C TYR A 107 8.62 11.35 12.94
N GLU A 108 7.58 11.73 13.68
CA GLU A 108 6.24 11.94 13.10
C GLU A 108 6.20 13.06 12.04
N PRO A 109 6.83 14.25 12.26
CA PRO A 109 6.98 15.25 11.21
C PRO A 109 7.77 14.78 9.98
N CYS A 110 8.79 13.93 10.15
CA CYS A 110 9.59 13.39 9.05
C CYS A 110 8.91 12.22 8.33
N MET A 111 8.01 11.47 9.00
CA MET A 111 7.22 10.38 8.42
C MET A 111 5.85 10.87 7.95
N ASN A 112 5.84 12.04 7.31
CA ASN A 112 4.68 12.70 6.76
C ASN A 112 4.93 13.04 5.28
N ARG A 113 3.97 12.71 4.40
CA ARG A 113 4.12 12.92 2.95
C ARG A 113 4.29 14.40 2.58
N LEU A 114 3.65 15.30 3.32
CA LEU A 114 3.68 16.74 3.08
C LEU A 114 5.10 17.29 3.20
N HIS A 115 5.93 16.72 4.07
CA HIS A 115 7.32 17.13 4.23
C HIS A 115 8.08 16.96 2.90
N TYR A 116 8.06 15.76 2.33
CA TYR A 116 8.75 15.46 1.06
C TYR A 116 8.16 16.20 -0.13
N LEU A 117 6.83 16.34 -0.18
CA LEU A 117 6.16 17.11 -1.22
C LEU A 117 6.59 18.59 -1.20
N ARG A 118 6.70 19.21 -0.01
CA ARG A 118 7.21 20.58 0.15
C ARG A 118 8.70 20.70 -0.19
N ALA A 119 9.49 19.66 0.10
CA ALA A 119 10.89 19.55 -0.30
C ALA A 119 11.07 19.36 -1.82
N GLY A 120 9.99 19.21 -2.58
CA GLY A 120 10.03 19.10 -4.04
C GLY A 120 10.16 17.68 -4.57
N GLN A 121 9.96 16.66 -3.74
CA GLN A 121 9.86 15.27 -4.20
C GLN A 121 8.61 15.05 -5.06
N ASN A 122 8.62 14.00 -5.88
CA ASN A 122 7.42 13.57 -6.59
C ASN A 122 6.48 12.79 -5.63
N LEU A 123 5.19 12.71 -5.98
CA LEU A 123 4.17 12.09 -5.12
C LEU A 123 4.47 10.62 -4.83
N THR A 124 4.88 9.87 -5.84
CA THR A 124 5.19 8.45 -5.73
C THR A 124 6.34 8.21 -4.75
N ALA A 125 7.45 8.93 -4.88
CA ALA A 125 8.60 8.83 -3.98
C ALA A 125 8.23 9.20 -2.53
N ALA A 126 7.47 10.29 -2.34
CA ALA A 126 7.01 10.71 -1.03
C ALA A 126 6.11 9.66 -0.36
N ILE A 127 5.18 9.07 -1.11
CA ILE A 127 4.32 7.99 -0.62
C ILE A 127 5.16 6.75 -0.33
N THR A 128 5.99 6.29 -1.26
CA THR A 128 6.77 5.04 -1.13
C THR A 128 7.70 5.08 0.07
N PHE A 129 8.40 6.19 0.30
CA PHE A 129 9.31 6.32 1.44
C PHE A 129 8.56 6.20 2.78
N VAL A 130 7.49 6.99 2.96
CA VAL A 130 6.70 6.97 4.20
C VAL A 130 6.00 5.61 4.37
N ARG A 131 5.43 5.07 3.29
CA ARG A 131 4.79 3.75 3.25
C ARG A 131 5.74 2.66 3.74
N LEU A 132 6.96 2.64 3.20
CA LEU A 132 7.99 1.66 3.54
C LEU A 132 8.29 1.66 5.05
N PHE A 133 8.56 2.82 5.64
CA PHE A 133 8.84 2.90 7.09
C PHE A 133 7.62 2.56 7.95
N ARG A 134 6.39 2.88 7.50
CA ARG A 134 5.15 2.45 8.19
C ARG A 134 4.89 0.95 8.06
N GLU A 135 5.27 0.34 6.95
CA GLU A 135 5.21 -1.11 6.77
C GLU A 135 6.25 -1.82 7.66
N LEU A 136 7.49 -1.33 7.71
CA LEU A 136 8.50 -1.79 8.65
C LEU A 136 8.03 -1.62 10.10
N GLU A 137 7.38 -0.50 10.41
CA GLU A 137 6.77 -0.27 11.72
C GLU A 137 5.73 -1.31 12.07
N PHE A 138 4.81 -1.61 11.15
CA PHE A 138 3.84 -2.67 11.35
C PHE A 138 4.53 -4.03 11.54
N MET A 139 5.46 -4.39 10.67
CA MET A 139 6.17 -5.67 10.77
C MET A 139 6.90 -5.82 12.10
N CYS A 140 7.48 -4.73 12.63
CA CYS A 140 8.32 -4.76 13.81
C CYS A 140 7.62 -4.49 15.15
N ASN A 141 6.52 -3.72 15.15
CA ASN A 141 5.76 -3.38 16.35
C ASN A 141 4.38 -4.07 16.39
N GLY A 142 3.65 -4.07 15.29
CA GLY A 142 2.28 -4.64 15.22
C GLY A 142 2.25 -6.14 14.91
N GLY A 143 3.30 -6.63 14.24
CA GLY A 143 3.46 -8.01 13.86
C GLY A 143 4.21 -8.86 14.87
N LEU A 144 4.83 -8.28 15.93
CA LEU A 144 5.77 -8.96 16.85
C LEU A 144 5.39 -8.95 18.34
N LEU A 145 4.22 -8.42 18.73
CA LEU A 145 3.91 -8.28 20.16
C LEU A 145 3.49 -9.60 20.82
N ARG A 146 4.50 -10.26 21.41
CA ARG A 146 4.40 -11.02 22.65
C ARG A 146 4.10 -10.05 23.80
N TYR A 147 2.93 -10.15 24.40
CA TYR A 147 2.79 -9.94 25.84
C TYR A 147 1.77 -10.91 26.38
N LYS A 148 2.22 -11.92 27.14
CA LYS A 148 1.37 -12.80 27.94
C LYS A 148 0.34 -11.93 28.71
N ALA A 149 -0.93 -11.98 28.33
CA ALA A 149 -2.07 -12.20 29.22
C ALA A 149 -3.43 -11.91 28.52
N LEU A 150 -4.24 -12.97 28.42
CA LEU A 150 -5.68 -12.99 28.69
C LEU A 150 -6.76 -12.54 27.69
N PHE A 151 -6.51 -11.98 26.50
CA PHE A 151 -7.62 -11.74 25.55
C PHE A 151 -7.25 -11.95 24.08
N LYS A 152 -7.63 -13.13 23.53
CA LYS A 152 -7.97 -13.57 22.15
C LYS A 152 -7.27 -12.98 20.88
N TRP A 153 -6.58 -11.85 20.92
CA TRP A 153 -5.92 -11.17 19.79
C TRP A 153 -4.41 -11.43 19.71
N MET A 154 -3.85 -12.23 20.62
CA MET A 154 -2.41 -12.54 20.73
C MET A 154 -1.92 -13.66 19.76
N TYR A 155 -2.78 -14.22 18.92
CA TYR A 155 -2.46 -15.41 18.11
C TYR A 155 -1.85 -15.12 16.72
N CYS A 156 -2.03 -13.90 16.17
CA CYS A 156 -1.67 -13.63 14.77
C CYS A 156 -0.15 -13.49 14.53
N PHE A 157 0.61 -13.01 15.52
CA PHE A 157 2.07 -12.84 15.44
C PHE A 157 2.83 -14.17 15.39
N VAL A 158 2.54 -15.08 16.34
CA VAL A 158 3.24 -16.37 16.39
C VAL A 158 3.01 -17.14 15.10
N GLU A 159 1.84 -16.97 14.47
CA GLU A 159 1.54 -17.56 13.17
C GLU A 159 2.28 -16.86 12.02
N SER A 160 2.39 -15.53 11.94
CA SER A 160 3.09 -14.88 10.83
C SER A 160 4.60 -15.15 10.84
N VAL A 161 5.26 -15.15 12.00
CA VAL A 161 6.69 -15.53 12.07
C VAL A 161 6.91 -17.03 11.87
N ARG A 162 5.99 -17.88 12.34
CA ARG A 162 6.03 -19.32 12.05
C ARG A 162 5.84 -19.61 10.56
N GLU A 163 4.98 -18.84 9.90
CA GLU A 163 4.69 -18.93 8.47
C GLU A 163 5.57 -17.97 7.64
N TRP A 164 6.68 -17.46 8.18
CA TRP A 164 7.54 -16.51 7.48
C TRP A 164 8.07 -17.06 6.16
N GLU A 165 8.40 -18.35 6.11
CA GLU A 165 8.77 -19.02 4.86
C GLU A 165 7.64 -19.04 3.84
N CYS A 166 6.38 -19.20 4.29
CA CYS A 166 5.22 -19.08 3.42
C CYS A 166 5.04 -17.64 2.92
N ILE A 167 5.21 -16.66 3.80
CA ILE A 167 5.14 -15.23 3.46
C ILE A 167 6.16 -14.87 2.38
N LYS A 168 7.45 -15.21 2.60
CA LYS A 168 8.52 -14.97 1.63
C LYS A 168 8.23 -15.62 0.28
N LYS A 169 7.86 -16.90 0.31
CA LYS A 169 7.53 -17.65 -0.92
C LYS A 169 6.35 -17.02 -1.66
N ASN A 170 5.30 -16.64 -0.93
CA ASN A 170 4.12 -16.01 -1.51
C ASN A 170 4.46 -14.64 -2.12
N GLN A 171 5.29 -13.83 -1.45
CA GLN A 171 5.76 -12.54 -1.96
C GLN A 171 6.53 -12.70 -3.28
N VAL A 172 7.40 -13.71 -3.39
CA VAL A 172 8.12 -13.99 -4.64
C VAL A 172 7.15 -14.49 -5.73
N GLU A 173 6.32 -15.49 -5.43
CA GLU A 173 5.40 -16.12 -6.39
C GLU A 173 4.37 -15.14 -6.96
N PHE A 174 3.89 -14.21 -6.15
CA PHE A 174 2.85 -13.24 -6.51
C PHE A 174 3.38 -11.80 -6.65
N SER A 175 4.69 -11.62 -6.72
CA SER A 175 5.34 -10.31 -6.91
C SER A 175 4.71 -9.51 -8.06
N LYS A 176 4.51 -10.13 -9.23
CA LYS A 176 3.88 -9.48 -10.39
C LYS A 176 2.45 -9.04 -10.14
N GLU A 177 1.67 -9.86 -9.44
CA GLU A 177 0.28 -9.54 -9.08
C GLU A 177 0.23 -8.41 -8.05
N THR A 178 1.11 -8.42 -7.05
CA THR A 178 1.26 -7.35 -6.05
C THR A 178 1.72 -6.05 -6.70
N ASP A 179 2.73 -6.09 -7.58
CA ASP A 179 3.23 -4.93 -8.34
C ASP A 179 2.13 -4.32 -9.20
N LYS A 180 1.30 -5.16 -9.82
CA LYS A 180 0.15 -4.68 -10.60
C LYS A 180 -0.81 -3.89 -9.71
N CYS A 181 -1.08 -4.37 -8.50
CA CYS A 181 -1.98 -3.68 -7.58
C CYS A 181 -1.41 -2.37 -7.06
N TYR A 182 -0.11 -2.31 -6.79
CA TYR A 182 0.56 -1.05 -6.50
C TYR A 182 0.48 -0.06 -7.66
N LYS A 183 0.75 -0.51 -8.90
CA LYS A 183 0.63 0.35 -10.09
C LYS A 183 -0.78 0.87 -10.29
N THR A 184 -1.80 0.04 -10.09
CA THR A 184 -3.20 0.49 -10.13
C THR A 184 -3.47 1.51 -9.04
N TYR A 185 -3.07 1.25 -7.80
CA TYR A 185 -3.23 2.21 -6.71
C TYR A 185 -2.55 3.56 -7.03
N GLU A 186 -1.31 3.54 -7.51
CA GLU A 186 -0.56 4.75 -7.87
C GLU A 186 -1.23 5.54 -9.00
N GLN A 187 -1.76 4.85 -10.02
CA GLN A 187 -2.51 5.48 -11.10
C GLN A 187 -3.80 6.14 -10.58
N GLU A 188 -4.59 5.41 -9.80
CA GLU A 188 -5.83 5.91 -9.20
C GLU A 188 -5.57 7.07 -8.24
N MET A 189 -4.44 7.09 -7.53
CA MET A 189 -4.05 8.21 -6.67
C MET A 189 -3.66 9.47 -7.44
N VAL A 190 -3.24 9.33 -8.70
CA VAL A 190 -2.95 10.47 -9.59
C VAL A 190 -4.23 10.96 -10.27
N GLU A 191 -5.11 10.05 -10.70
CA GLU A 191 -6.34 10.37 -11.43
C GLU A 191 -7.49 10.82 -10.51
N HIS A 192 -7.63 10.17 -9.35
CA HIS A 192 -8.74 10.32 -8.40
C HIS A 192 -8.23 10.40 -6.94
N PRO A 193 -7.48 11.45 -6.56
CA PRO A 193 -6.92 11.59 -5.21
C PRO A 193 -7.99 11.68 -4.10
N GLU A 194 -9.20 12.11 -4.42
CA GLU A 194 -10.36 12.15 -3.52
C GLU A 194 -10.82 10.76 -3.05
N ASP A 195 -10.56 9.72 -3.85
CA ASP A 195 -10.93 8.34 -3.57
C ASP A 195 -9.85 7.57 -2.80
N LEU A 196 -8.92 8.29 -2.14
CA LEU A 196 -7.78 7.72 -1.41
C LEU A 196 -8.16 6.51 -0.54
N CYS A 197 -9.22 6.60 0.27
CA CYS A 197 -9.60 5.49 1.16
C CYS A 197 -10.19 4.30 0.41
N THR A 198 -10.96 4.55 -0.65
CA THR A 198 -11.48 3.49 -1.54
C THR A 198 -10.34 2.78 -2.26
N ASN A 199 -9.38 3.53 -2.78
CA ASN A 199 -8.20 3.01 -3.47
C ASN A 199 -7.29 2.24 -2.51
N ALA A 200 -7.10 2.74 -1.28
CA ALA A 200 -6.38 2.02 -0.23
C ALA A 200 -7.09 0.71 0.14
N GLN A 201 -8.42 0.72 0.27
CA GLN A 201 -9.20 -0.49 0.53
C GLN A 201 -9.00 -1.52 -0.59
N HIS A 202 -9.07 -1.11 -1.86
CA HIS A 202 -8.80 -2.00 -2.98
C HIS A 202 -7.40 -2.60 -2.88
N MET A 203 -6.37 -1.78 -2.63
CA MET A 203 -5.00 -2.27 -2.47
C MET A 203 -4.86 -3.28 -1.33
N MET A 204 -5.49 -3.04 -0.18
CA MET A 204 -5.52 -3.96 0.96
C MET A 204 -6.09 -5.33 0.56
N LEU A 205 -7.18 -5.34 -0.22
CA LEU A 205 -7.81 -6.57 -0.69
C LEU A 205 -6.94 -7.32 -1.70
N CYS A 206 -6.31 -6.59 -2.61
CA CYS A 206 -5.41 -7.22 -3.56
C CYS A 206 -4.24 -7.89 -2.84
N ASN A 207 -3.59 -7.20 -1.90
CA ASN A 207 -2.44 -7.78 -1.20
C ASN A 207 -2.83 -8.94 -0.28
N ARG A 208 -3.99 -8.89 0.36
CA ARG A 208 -4.49 -9.95 1.23
C ARG A 208 -4.63 -11.30 0.53
N ASN A 209 -5.16 -11.30 -0.68
CA ASN A 209 -5.69 -12.51 -1.29
C ASN A 209 -4.64 -13.60 -1.58
N PRO A 210 -3.45 -13.30 -2.11
CA PRO A 210 -2.40 -14.30 -2.30
C PRO A 210 -1.99 -14.93 -0.96
N TYR A 211 -1.76 -14.09 0.07
CA TYR A 211 -1.42 -14.56 1.41
C TYR A 211 -2.51 -15.43 2.02
N GLN A 212 -3.78 -15.05 1.88
CA GLN A 212 -4.90 -15.84 2.40
C GLN A 212 -5.01 -17.20 1.71
N ILE A 213 -4.85 -17.24 0.39
CA ILE A 213 -4.99 -18.46 -0.42
C ILE A 213 -3.85 -19.44 -0.12
N ASN A 214 -2.62 -18.94 0.06
CA ASN A 214 -1.45 -19.80 0.16
C ASN A 214 -0.99 -20.09 1.59
N CYS A 215 -1.18 -19.14 2.50
CA CYS A 215 -0.66 -19.19 3.86
C CYS A 215 -1.76 -19.15 4.93
N GLY A 216 -3.04 -19.06 4.53
CA GLY A 216 -4.19 -19.13 5.43
C GLY A 216 -4.67 -17.77 5.94
N LYS A 217 -5.77 -17.81 6.71
CA LYS A 217 -6.53 -16.61 7.10
C LYS A 217 -5.71 -15.60 7.90
N SER A 218 -4.86 -16.07 8.81
CA SER A 218 -4.03 -15.21 9.67
C SER A 218 -2.97 -14.46 8.89
N VAL A 219 -2.30 -15.12 7.95
CA VAL A 219 -1.32 -14.49 7.07
C VAL A 219 -2.00 -13.56 6.05
N GLY A 220 -3.20 -13.92 5.58
CA GLY A 220 -4.05 -13.01 4.80
C GLY A 220 -4.41 -11.73 5.55
N TRP A 221 -4.79 -11.85 6.82
CA TRP A 221 -5.03 -10.70 7.70
C TRP A 221 -3.75 -9.85 7.86
N TRP A 222 -2.61 -10.50 8.12
CA TRP A 222 -1.32 -9.83 8.25
C TRP A 222 -0.97 -9.01 6.99
N GLY A 223 -1.09 -9.59 5.80
CA GLY A 223 -0.81 -8.89 4.55
C GLY A 223 -1.82 -7.78 4.25
N CYS A 224 -3.04 -7.89 4.75
CA CYS A 224 -4.01 -6.80 4.67
C CYS A 224 -3.61 -5.64 5.59
N GLU A 225 -3.27 -5.93 6.85
CA GLU A 225 -2.93 -4.94 7.85
C GLU A 225 -1.60 -4.24 7.54
N SER A 226 -0.64 -4.94 6.94
CA SER A 226 0.60 -4.31 6.48
C SER A 226 0.30 -3.18 5.50
N ILE A 227 -0.56 -3.43 4.51
CA ILE A 227 -1.01 -2.40 3.57
C ILE A 227 -1.82 -1.33 4.28
N ARG A 228 -2.78 -1.71 5.14
CA ARG A 228 -3.63 -0.74 5.85
C ARG A 228 -2.79 0.27 6.63
N VAL A 229 -1.84 -0.21 7.44
CA VAL A 229 -0.95 0.67 8.22
C VAL A 229 -0.05 1.49 7.31
N SER A 230 0.45 0.89 6.23
CA SER A 230 1.34 1.57 5.29
C SER A 230 0.64 2.66 4.47
N LEU A 231 -0.68 2.55 4.25
CA LEU A 231 -1.48 3.48 3.44
C LEU A 231 -2.37 4.41 4.27
N ASP A 232 -2.61 4.13 5.56
CA ASP A 232 -3.22 5.05 6.52
C ASP A 232 -2.22 6.14 6.95
N ILE A 233 -1.48 6.65 5.98
CA ILE A 233 -0.50 7.71 6.18
C ILE A 233 -1.26 8.97 6.59
N ASP A 234 -0.77 9.65 7.63
CA ASP A 234 -1.39 10.82 8.24
C ASP A 234 -2.77 10.55 8.90
N ASN A 235 -3.11 9.28 9.13
CA ASN A 235 -4.36 8.82 9.78
C ASN A 235 -5.61 9.34 9.03
N HIS A 236 -5.57 9.28 7.70
CA HIS A 236 -6.63 9.81 6.84
C HIS A 236 -7.80 8.84 6.66
N CYS A 237 -7.56 7.53 6.79
CA CYS A 237 -8.57 6.51 6.53
C CYS A 237 -8.84 5.64 7.77
N PRO A 238 -9.27 6.23 8.90
CA PRO A 238 -9.38 5.53 10.19
C PRO A 238 -10.48 4.45 10.22
N HIS A 239 -11.38 4.44 9.23
CA HIS A 239 -12.47 3.48 9.12
C HIS A 239 -12.07 2.18 8.40
N LEU A 240 -10.89 2.15 7.76
CA LEU A 240 -10.40 0.95 7.10
C LEU A 240 -10.04 -0.10 8.15
N THR A 241 -10.43 -1.35 7.90
CA THR A 241 -10.12 -2.48 8.78
C THR A 241 -9.87 -3.73 7.96
N CYS A 242 -8.94 -4.57 8.40
CA CYS A 242 -8.81 -5.92 7.89
C CYS A 242 -9.61 -6.87 8.77
N SER A 243 -10.93 -6.93 8.59
CA SER A 243 -11.73 -7.90 9.32
C SER A 243 -11.53 -9.32 8.78
N TYR A 244 -11.48 -10.31 9.67
CA TYR A 244 -11.55 -11.74 9.32
C TYR A 244 -12.89 -12.13 8.68
N SER A 245 -13.98 -11.42 9.02
CA SER A 245 -15.35 -11.78 8.64
C SER A 245 -15.91 -11.03 7.42
N LEU A 246 -15.23 -9.98 6.95
CA LEU A 246 -15.68 -9.18 5.79
C LEU A 246 -15.53 -9.90 4.44
N PHE A 247 -14.98 -11.12 4.44
CA PHE A 247 -14.76 -11.88 3.21
C PHE A 247 -15.42 -13.22 3.36
N PRO A 248 -16.29 -13.61 2.41
CA PRO A 248 -16.97 -14.89 2.50
C PRO A 248 -15.90 -15.94 2.70
N GLU A 249 -16.16 -16.85 3.63
CA GLU A 249 -15.42 -18.11 3.67
C GLU A 249 -15.29 -18.57 2.22
N GLY A 250 -14.15 -19.15 1.86
CA GLY A 250 -14.12 -19.98 0.67
C GLY A 250 -15.16 -21.06 0.91
N ASN A 251 -16.42 -20.75 0.59
CA ASN A 251 -17.58 -21.62 0.64
C ASN A 251 -17.05 -22.81 -0.09
N LYS A 252 -16.85 -23.92 0.65
CA LYS A 252 -16.38 -25.22 0.18
C LYS A 252 -16.59 -25.23 -1.31
N VAL A 253 -15.56 -24.86 -2.09
CA VAL A 253 -15.76 -24.61 -3.53
C VAL A 253 -16.23 -25.95 -4.00
N ALA A 254 -17.53 -26.05 -4.28
CA ALA A 254 -18.20 -27.30 -4.56
C ALA A 254 -17.31 -27.95 -5.59
N LYS A 255 -16.77 -29.15 -5.26
CA LYS A 255 -15.76 -29.87 -6.04
C LYS A 255 -16.18 -29.86 -7.51
N SER A 256 -15.82 -28.80 -8.21
CA SER A 256 -16.09 -28.61 -9.61
C SER A 256 -14.90 -29.29 -10.25
N LYS A 257 -15.17 -30.35 -11.01
CA LYS A 257 -14.21 -31.30 -11.59
C LYS A 257 -13.16 -30.69 -12.54
N ARG A 258 -12.92 -29.38 -12.50
CA ARG A 258 -11.76 -28.73 -13.11
C ARG A 258 -11.01 -27.99 -12.01
N LEU A 259 -9.83 -28.49 -11.66
CA LEU A 259 -8.81 -27.73 -10.93
C LEU A 259 -8.62 -26.39 -11.64
N ARG A 260 -9.30 -25.34 -11.13
CA ARG A 260 -8.96 -23.95 -11.43
C ARG A 260 -7.60 -23.72 -10.82
N SER A 261 -6.66 -23.20 -11.59
CA SER A 261 -5.32 -22.89 -11.07
C SER A 261 -5.47 -21.94 -9.87
N LYS A 262 -4.51 -21.94 -8.94
CA LYS A 262 -4.51 -20.96 -7.82
C LYS A 262 -4.67 -19.52 -8.30
N ARG A 263 -4.15 -19.22 -9.50
CA ARG A 263 -4.29 -17.96 -10.22
C ARG A 263 -5.75 -17.64 -10.62
N ASP A 264 -6.52 -18.64 -11.02
CA ASP A 264 -7.94 -18.50 -11.35
C ASP A 264 -8.81 -18.26 -10.11
N LEU A 265 -8.43 -18.85 -8.97
CA LEU A 265 -9.08 -18.57 -7.69
C LEU A 265 -8.84 -17.12 -7.27
N PHE A 266 -7.59 -16.65 -7.34
CA PHE A 266 -7.22 -15.25 -7.10
C PHE A 266 -8.02 -14.29 -7.99
N ARG A 267 -8.10 -14.55 -9.31
CA ARG A 267 -8.90 -13.73 -10.24
C ARG A 267 -10.39 -13.71 -9.91
N SER A 268 -10.94 -14.82 -9.41
CA SER A 268 -12.36 -14.91 -9.05
C SER A 268 -12.72 -14.16 -7.76
N GLN A 269 -11.76 -13.98 -6.85
CA GLN A 269 -11.94 -13.27 -5.58
C GLN A 269 -11.63 -11.77 -5.68
N ASN A 270 -11.11 -11.31 -6.84
CA ASN A 270 -10.68 -9.94 -7.09
C ASN A 270 -11.31 -9.36 -8.37
N PRO A 271 -12.64 -9.41 -8.52
CA PRO A 271 -13.29 -9.00 -9.76
C PRO A 271 -13.19 -7.52 -10.09
N GLN A 272 -13.01 -6.66 -9.09
CA GLN A 272 -12.79 -5.22 -9.26
C GLN A 272 -11.47 -4.89 -9.97
N PHE A 273 -10.54 -5.85 -10.02
CA PHE A 273 -9.27 -5.74 -10.76
C PHE A 273 -9.33 -6.41 -12.15
N MET A 274 -10.53 -6.83 -12.56
CA MET A 274 -10.86 -7.36 -13.88
C MET A 274 -11.80 -6.38 -14.57
N ARG A 275 -11.66 -6.26 -15.91
CA ARG A 275 -12.33 -5.28 -16.78
C ARG A 275 -13.75 -4.85 -16.31
N PRO A 276 -14.11 -3.56 -16.44
CA PRO A 276 -15.36 -2.97 -15.91
C PRO A 276 -16.64 -3.79 -16.18
N GLU A 277 -16.73 -4.43 -17.34
CA GLU A 277 -17.89 -5.24 -17.77
C GLU A 277 -18.21 -6.42 -16.82
N LYS A 278 -17.23 -6.95 -16.09
CA LYS A 278 -17.43 -8.09 -15.16
C LYS A 278 -17.80 -7.66 -13.73
N MET A 279 -17.62 -6.39 -13.40
CA MET A 279 -17.97 -5.83 -12.08
C MET A 279 -19.49 -5.77 -11.89
N ASN A 280 -20.22 -5.32 -12.91
CA ASN A 280 -21.69 -5.29 -12.90
C ASN A 280 -22.32 -6.67 -12.70
N LEU A 281 -21.73 -7.71 -13.29
CA LEU A 281 -22.22 -9.07 -13.14
C LEU A 281 -22.08 -9.58 -11.70
N LEU A 282 -20.99 -9.23 -11.01
CA LEU A 282 -20.74 -9.71 -9.64
C LEU A 282 -21.49 -8.91 -8.58
N ILE A 283 -21.72 -7.62 -8.80
CA ILE A 283 -22.67 -6.82 -8.01
C ILE A 283 -24.08 -7.41 -8.12
N GLN A 284 -24.52 -7.77 -9.33
CA GLN A 284 -25.81 -8.42 -9.55
C GLN A 284 -25.91 -9.81 -8.90
N LEU A 285 -24.83 -10.60 -8.92
CA LEU A 285 -24.80 -11.92 -8.27
C LEU A 285 -24.78 -11.81 -6.74
N GLY A 286 -24.09 -10.81 -6.17
CA GLY A 286 -24.10 -10.51 -4.75
C GLY A 286 -25.46 -10.02 -4.24
N ALA A 287 -26.14 -9.18 -5.02
CA ALA A 287 -27.51 -8.75 -4.73
C ALA A 287 -28.48 -9.94 -4.70
N LYS A 288 -28.41 -10.83 -5.70
CA LYS A 288 -29.24 -12.05 -5.77
C LYS A 288 -28.98 -13.04 -4.63
N ALA A 289 -27.73 -13.18 -4.18
CA ALA A 289 -27.39 -14.04 -3.05
C ALA A 289 -27.94 -13.50 -1.72
N THR A 290 -27.89 -12.18 -1.54
CA THR A 290 -28.45 -11.49 -0.36
C THR A 290 -29.97 -11.62 -0.32
N GLU A 291 -30.63 -11.54 -1.47
CA GLU A 291 -32.07 -11.71 -1.59
C GLU A 291 -32.53 -13.15 -1.30
N ARG A 292 -31.78 -14.16 -1.77
CA ARG A 292 -32.03 -15.57 -1.40
C ARG A 292 -31.89 -15.83 0.08
N ASN A 293 -30.88 -15.26 0.75
CA ASN A 293 -30.71 -15.39 2.19
C ASN A 293 -31.82 -14.70 2.99
N LYS A 294 -32.34 -13.55 2.51
CA LYS A 294 -33.51 -12.90 3.11
C LYS A 294 -34.77 -13.76 2.99
N ARG A 295 -35.01 -14.37 1.82
CA ARG A 295 -36.16 -15.28 1.62
C ARG A 295 -36.08 -16.52 2.50
N ARG A 296 -34.87 -17.09 2.65
CA ARG A 296 -34.63 -18.28 3.49
C ARG A 296 -34.76 -18.02 4.99
N LYS A 297 -34.53 -16.78 5.44
CA LYS A 297 -34.76 -16.38 6.84
C LYS A 297 -36.24 -16.15 7.15
N ARG A 298 -37.01 -15.64 6.18
CA ARG A 298 -38.47 -15.49 6.33
C ARG A 298 -39.19 -16.83 6.42
N SER A 299 -38.81 -17.80 5.58
CA SER A 299 -39.40 -19.14 5.61
C SER A 299 -39.13 -19.93 6.90
N VAL A 300 -38.19 -19.50 7.74
CA VAL A 300 -37.88 -20.14 9.04
C VAL A 300 -38.62 -19.44 10.19
N GLN A 301 -39.03 -18.18 10.01
CA GLN A 301 -39.84 -17.45 11.01
C GLN A 301 -41.34 -17.72 10.87
N ASP A 302 -41.78 -18.29 9.75
CA ASP A 302 -43.19 -18.66 9.52
C ASP A 302 -43.50 -20.12 9.96
N GLU A 303 -42.51 -20.83 10.54
CA GLU A 303 -42.64 -22.21 11.06
C GLU A 303 -42.48 -22.31 12.61
N GLU A 304 -42.41 -21.19 13.33
CA GLU A 304 -42.54 -21.08 14.80
C GLU A 304 -43.84 -20.37 15.18
#